data_AF-A0ABD5GCV5-F1
#
_entry.id   AF-A0ABD5GCV5-F1
#
_cell.length_a   1.000
_cell.length_b   1.000
_cell.length_c   1.000
_cell.angle_alpha   90.00
_cell.angle_beta   90.00
_cell.angle_gamma   90.00
#
_symmetry.space_group_name_H-M   'P 1'
#
loop_
_entity.id
_entity.type
_entity.pdbx_description
1 polymer ?
#
loop_
_entity_poly.entity_id
_entity_poly.type
_entity_poly.pdbx_seq_one_letter_code
_entity_poly.pdbx_strand_id
1 'polypeptide(L)'
;MSDIHILFPEPVPVTLGRLQVLINPVRLPDFERFGEAGARLFEMLGNFTAEEIYRYAKQSGDLQVILLRCTSLTRWSLRRVPAASAVELMVHVVRVNSSFFGRALVAAASVVAGQTPSSN
;
A
#
# COMPACT_ATOMS: atom_id res chain seq x y z
N MET A 1 -8.04 -25.29 5.29
CA MET A 1 -7.97 -24.18 6.25
C MET A 1 -7.09 -23.06 5.69
N SER A 2 -7.53 -22.39 4.62
CA SER A 2 -6.62 -21.57 3.79
C SER A 2 -7.10 -20.13 3.58
N ASP A 3 -8.36 -19.83 3.90
CA ASP A 3 -9.00 -18.59 3.44
C ASP A 3 -8.94 -17.42 4.44
N ILE A 4 -8.54 -17.66 5.70
CA ILE A 4 -8.38 -16.57 6.69
C ILE A 4 -7.16 -15.70 6.40
N HIS A 5 -6.10 -16.26 5.79
CA HIS A 5 -4.91 -15.49 5.37
C HIS A 5 -5.21 -14.48 4.26
N ILE A 6 -6.33 -14.63 3.56
CA ILE A 6 -6.76 -13.67 2.53
C ILE A 6 -7.26 -12.38 3.18
N LEU A 7 -7.79 -12.43 4.41
CA LEU A 7 -8.29 -11.25 5.14
C LEU A 7 -7.19 -10.56 5.98
N PHE A 8 -6.14 -11.29 6.35
CA PHE A 8 -5.02 -10.79 7.14
C PHE A 8 -3.68 -11.20 6.50
N PRO A 9 -3.26 -10.53 5.42
CA PRO A 9 -2.02 -10.90 4.74
C PRO A 9 -0.80 -10.58 5.60
N GLU A 10 0.27 -11.36 5.40
CA GLU A 10 1.52 -11.14 6.10
C GLU A 10 2.26 -9.90 5.55
N PRO A 11 3.01 -9.17 6.39
CA PRO A 11 3.84 -8.08 5.92
C PRO A 11 4.87 -8.55 4.86
N VAL A 12 4.99 -7.79 3.77
CA VAL A 12 5.89 -8.14 2.66
C VAL A 12 7.19 -7.34 2.78
N PRO A 13 8.37 -7.98 2.86
CA PRO A 13 9.63 -7.27 2.87
C PRO A 13 9.96 -6.69 1.49
N VAL A 14 10.33 -5.41 1.46
CA VAL A 14 10.82 -4.69 0.28
C VAL A 14 12.16 -4.04 0.60
N THR A 15 13.09 -4.14 -0.34
CA THR A 15 14.42 -3.53 -0.23
C THR A 15 14.46 -2.23 -1.03
N LEU A 16 14.80 -1.13 -0.35
CA LEU A 16 15.03 0.19 -0.94
C LEU A 16 16.50 0.58 -0.74
N GLY A 17 17.33 0.30 -1.74
CA GLY A 17 18.78 0.45 -1.61
C GLY A 17 19.34 -0.40 -0.48
N ARG A 18 19.77 0.23 0.62
CA ARG A 18 20.27 -0.45 1.84
C ARG A 18 19.21 -0.63 2.93
N LEU A 19 18.01 -0.09 2.73
CA LEU A 19 16.94 -0.10 3.71
C LEU A 19 16.02 -1.30 3.45
N GLN A 20 15.80 -2.13 4.46
CA GLN A 20 14.72 -3.13 4.43
C GLN A 20 13.48 -2.56 5.12
N VAL A 21 12.36 -2.63 4.41
CA VAL A 21 11.08 -2.10 4.86
C VAL A 21 10.04 -3.20 4.74
N LEU A 22 9.28 -3.44 5.80
CA LEU A 22 8.09 -4.30 5.71
C LEU A 22 6.93 -3.44 5.24
N ILE A 23 6.23 -3.91 4.21
CA ILE A 23 4.96 -3.35 3.77
C ILE A 23 3.86 -4.08 4.50
N ASN A 24 3.10 -3.34 5.30
CA ASN A 24 1.98 -3.84 6.07
C ASN A 24 0.71 -3.80 5.22
N PRO A 25 -0.24 -4.71 5.49
CA PRO A 25 -1.58 -4.64 4.91
C PRO A 25 -2.28 -3.34 5.30
N VAL A 26 -2.99 -2.74 4.34
CA VAL A 26 -3.92 -1.66 4.62
C VAL A 26 -5.04 -2.21 5.51
N ARG A 27 -5.29 -1.53 6.62
CA ARG A 27 -6.38 -1.86 7.54
C ARG A 27 -7.68 -1.22 7.05
N LEU A 28 -8.82 -1.85 7.36
CA LEU A 28 -10.15 -1.32 7.02
C LEU A 28 -10.35 0.17 7.35
N PRO A 29 -9.91 0.70 8.52
CA PRO A 29 -10.09 2.12 8.82
C PRO A 29 -9.26 3.08 7.96
N ASP A 30 -8.19 2.60 7.33
CA ASP A 30 -7.29 3.41 6.48
C ASP A 30 -7.63 3.26 4.98
N PHE A 31 -8.68 2.49 4.66
CA PHE A 31 -9.03 2.08 3.29
C PHE A 31 -9.33 3.26 2.36
N GLU A 32 -10.20 4.19 2.80
CA GLU A 32 -10.60 5.35 2.01
C GLU A 32 -9.42 6.27 1.71
N ARG A 33 -8.63 6.59 2.74
CA ARG A 33 -7.40 7.38 2.61
C ARG A 33 -6.37 6.73 1.69
N PHE A 34 -6.25 5.40 1.76
CA PHE A 34 -5.39 4.67 0.86
C PHE A 34 -5.89 4.76 -0.59
N GLY A 35 -7.20 4.61 -0.82
CA GLY A 35 -7.82 4.75 -2.14
C GLY A 35 -7.59 6.13 -2.76
N GLU A 36 -7.84 7.20 -2.00
CA GLU A 36 -7.63 8.58 -2.43
C GLU A 36 -6.18 8.86 -2.83
N ALA A 37 -5.23 8.45 -2.00
CA ALA A 37 -3.82 8.68 -2.30
C ALA A 37 -3.26 7.77 -3.38
N GLY A 38 -3.80 6.54 -3.49
CA GLY A 38 -3.51 5.66 -4.62
C GLY A 38 -3.95 6.32 -5.93
N ALA A 39 -5.19 6.82 -5.99
CA ALA A 39 -5.71 7.54 -7.16
C ALA A 39 -4.86 8.77 -7.49
N ARG A 40 -4.51 9.58 -6.49
CA ARG A 40 -3.64 10.76 -6.67
C ARG A 40 -2.24 10.41 -7.15
N LEU A 41 -1.66 9.30 -6.66
CA LEU A 41 -0.38 8.78 -7.15
C LEU A 41 -0.49 8.39 -8.63
N PHE A 42 -1.55 7.69 -9.04
CA PHE A 42 -1.75 7.30 -10.43
C PHE A 42 -1.96 8.50 -11.35
N GLU A 43 -2.74 9.49 -10.92
CA GLU A 43 -2.92 10.74 -11.64
C GLU A 43 -1.58 11.48 -11.82
N MET A 44 -0.75 11.51 -10.78
CA MET A 44 0.59 12.08 -10.87
C MET A 44 1.49 11.30 -11.83
N LEU A 45 1.53 9.97 -11.75
CA LEU A 45 2.37 9.17 -12.63
C LEU A 45 1.94 9.26 -14.11
N GLY A 46 0.66 9.51 -14.38
CA GLY A 46 0.12 9.66 -15.72
C GLY A 46 0.31 11.06 -16.33
N ASN A 47 0.27 12.11 -15.52
CA ASN A 47 0.16 13.49 -16.00
C ASN A 47 1.31 14.41 -15.58
N PHE A 48 2.14 14.03 -14.60
CA PHE A 48 3.13 14.92 -13.99
C PHE A 48 4.54 14.56 -14.44
N THR A 49 5.37 15.57 -14.57
CA THR A 49 6.81 15.41 -14.81
C THR A 49 7.51 14.85 -13.57
N ALA A 50 8.68 14.21 -13.76
CA ALA A 50 9.48 13.68 -12.65
C ALA A 50 9.82 14.74 -11.59
N GLU A 51 10.00 16.01 -11.99
CA GLU A 51 10.28 17.12 -11.07
C GLU A 51 9.07 17.45 -10.20
N GLU A 52 7.86 17.43 -10.77
CA GLU A 52 6.62 17.70 -10.04
C GLU A 52 6.28 16.56 -9.08
N ILE A 53 6.56 15.32 -9.47
CA ILE A 53 6.45 14.14 -8.58
C ILE A 53 7.40 14.29 -7.39
N TYR A 54 8.64 14.72 -7.62
CA TYR A 54 9.61 14.96 -6.56
C TYR A 54 9.19 16.10 -5.62
N ARG A 55 8.65 17.19 -6.17
CA ARG A 55 8.13 18.34 -5.42
C ARG A 55 6.96 17.93 -4.54
N TYR A 56 6.02 17.17 -5.09
CA TYR A 56 4.90 16.60 -4.34
C TYR A 56 5.38 15.73 -3.18
N ALA A 57 6.30 14.80 -3.43
CA ALA A 57 6.81 13.91 -2.38
C ALA A 57 7.49 14.66 -1.23
N LYS A 58 8.08 15.83 -1.52
CA LYS A 58 8.72 16.70 -0.52
C LYS A 58 7.71 17.53 0.29
N GLN A 59 6.56 17.87 -0.28
CA GLN A 59 5.56 18.78 0.30
C GLN A 59 4.31 18.07 0.83
N SER A 60 4.02 16.86 0.35
CA SER A 60 2.79 16.13 0.66
C SER A 60 2.90 15.41 2.00
N GLY A 61 2.14 15.89 2.98
CA GLY A 61 1.89 15.18 4.23
C GLY A 61 1.15 13.86 4.00
N ASP A 62 0.33 13.77 2.96
CA ASP A 62 -0.50 12.60 2.65
C ASP A 62 0.36 11.37 2.32
N LEU A 63 1.44 11.57 1.56
CA LEU A 63 2.42 10.52 1.25
C LEU A 63 3.03 9.96 2.54
N GLN A 64 3.40 10.83 3.48
CA GLN A 64 4.00 10.41 4.75
C GLN A 64 3.00 9.68 5.65
N VAL A 65 1.74 10.12 5.67
CA VAL A 65 0.69 9.49 6.48
C VAL A 65 0.49 8.03 6.08
N ILE A 66 0.47 7.75 4.77
CA ILE A 66 0.22 6.40 4.28
C ILE A 66 1.43 5.51 4.45
N LEU A 67 2.62 6.02 4.12
CA LEU A 67 3.86 5.28 4.35
C LEU A 67 4.03 4.94 5.84
N LEU A 68 3.65 5.83 6.76
CA LEU A 68 3.67 5.54 8.19
C LEU A 68 2.69 4.43 8.61
N ARG A 69 1.54 4.32 7.95
CA ARG A 69 0.50 3.32 8.25
C ARG A 69 0.79 1.96 7.62
N CYS A 70 1.32 1.98 6.41
CA CYS A 70 1.46 0.80 5.56
C CYS A 70 2.90 0.27 5.51
N THR A 71 3.82 0.81 6.32
CA THR A 71 5.20 0.31 6.39
C THR A 71 5.69 0.17 7.82
N SER A 72 6.79 -0.56 8.02
CA SER A 72 7.49 -0.64 9.30
C SER A 72 8.30 0.62 9.65
N LEU A 73 8.29 1.67 8.81
CA LEU A 73 9.05 2.87 9.05
C LEU A 73 8.45 3.71 10.17
N THR A 74 9.31 4.17 11.09
CA THR A 74 8.93 5.17 12.09
C THR A 74 8.83 6.56 11.44
N ARG A 75 8.09 7.48 12.05
CA ARG A 75 7.99 8.89 11.59
C ARG A 75 9.36 9.52 11.33
N TRP A 76 10.33 9.22 12.19
CA TRP A 76 11.68 9.76 12.07
C TRP A 76 12.47 9.12 10.93
N SER A 77 12.36 7.81 10.75
CA SER A 77 12.98 7.10 9.61
C SER A 77 12.40 7.62 8.30
N LEU A 78 11.07 7.74 8.22
CA LEU A 78 10.36 8.24 7.06
C LEU A 78 10.75 9.67 6.70
N ARG A 79 10.94 10.55 7.70
CA ARG A 79 11.44 11.92 7.48
C ARG A 79 12.84 11.99 6.87
N ARG A 80 13.63 10.93 6.99
CA ARG A 80 14.99 10.82 6.41
C ARG A 80 15.02 10.08 5.08
N VAL A 81 13.89 9.52 4.64
CA VAL A 81 13.80 8.85 3.34
C VAL A 81 13.89 9.91 2.23
N PRO A 82 14.77 9.74 1.23
CA PRO A 82 14.79 10.61 0.06
C PRO A 82 13.44 10.61 -0.66
N ALA A 83 13.02 11.76 -1.20
CA ALA A 83 11.70 11.91 -1.80
C ALA A 83 11.46 10.90 -2.95
N ALA A 84 12.47 10.62 -3.78
CA ALA A 84 12.39 9.59 -4.82
C ALA A 84 12.11 8.19 -4.24
N SER A 85 12.83 7.80 -3.18
CA SER A 85 12.62 6.52 -2.50
C SER A 85 11.27 6.44 -1.80
N ALA A 86 10.73 7.58 -1.34
CA ALA A 86 9.40 7.62 -0.75
C ALA A 86 8.30 7.37 -1.79
N VAL A 87 8.46 7.92 -3.00
CA VAL A 87 7.56 7.65 -4.14
C VAL A 87 7.66 6.18 -4.56
N GLU A 88 8.88 5.66 -4.70
CA GLU A 88 9.13 4.25 -5.01
C GLU A 88 8.47 3.32 -3.97
N LEU A 89 8.64 3.62 -2.68
CA LEU A 89 8.01 2.88 -1.60
C LEU A 89 6.49 2.94 -1.68
N MET A 90 5.91 4.10 -2.04
CA MET A 90 4.48 4.25 -2.22
C MET A 90 3.96 3.39 -3.38
N VAL A 91 4.69 3.30 -4.49
CA VAL A 91 4.37 2.40 -5.61
C VAL A 91 4.37 0.94 -5.14
N HIS A 92 5.37 0.52 -4.36
CA HIS A 92 5.39 -0.82 -3.78
C HIS A 92 4.22 -1.07 -2.83
N VAL A 93 3.90 -0.10 -1.97
CA VAL A 93 2.75 -0.16 -1.06
C VAL A 93 1.45 -0.32 -1.84
N VAL A 94 1.26 0.45 -2.93
CA VAL A 94 0.09 0.33 -3.79
C VAL A 94 0.04 -1.03 -4.48
N ARG A 95 1.15 -1.54 -5.01
CA ARG A 95 1.20 -2.84 -5.69
C ARG A 95 0.91 -4.02 -4.76
N VAL A 96 1.52 -4.04 -3.58
CA VAL A 96 1.32 -5.11 -2.60
C VAL A 96 -0.14 -5.09 -2.14
N ASN A 97 -0.65 -3.92 -1.79
CA ASN A 97 -2.02 -3.83 -1.29
C ASN A 97 -3.06 -4.00 -2.40
N SER A 98 -2.85 -3.55 -3.65
CA SER A 98 -3.78 -3.77 -4.80
C SER A 98 -4.04 -5.25 -5.07
N SER A 99 -2.99 -6.07 -4.98
CA SER A 99 -3.13 -7.53 -5.11
C SER A 99 -3.96 -8.15 -3.98
N PHE A 100 -3.90 -7.58 -2.78
CA PHE A 100 -4.80 -7.92 -1.68
C PHE A 100 -6.23 -7.46 -1.96
N PHE A 101 -6.47 -6.23 -2.43
CA PHE A 101 -7.84 -5.78 -2.74
C PHE A 101 -8.53 -6.69 -3.75
N GLY A 102 -7.84 -7.07 -4.85
CA GLY A 102 -8.41 -8.00 -5.82
C GLY A 102 -8.79 -9.35 -5.20
N ARG A 103 -7.93 -9.91 -4.34
CA ARG A 103 -8.17 -11.19 -3.67
C ARG A 103 -9.23 -11.10 -2.58
N ALA A 104 -9.24 -10.02 -1.79
CA ALA A 104 -10.20 -9.75 -0.74
C ALA A 104 -11.60 -9.53 -1.32
N LEU A 105 -11.72 -8.89 -2.49
CA LEU A 105 -13.00 -8.65 -3.16
C LEU A 105 -13.56 -9.94 -3.75
N VAL A 106 -12.72 -10.79 -4.35
CA VAL A 106 -13.10 -12.14 -4.77
C VAL A 106 -13.50 -13.02 -3.59
N ALA A 107 -12.74 -12.99 -2.49
CA ALA A 107 -13.04 -13.74 -1.27
C ALA A 107 -14.36 -13.26 -0.63
N ALA A 108 -14.55 -11.95 -0.48
CA ALA A 108 -15.81 -11.38 0.02
C ALA A 108 -16.99 -11.73 -0.88
N ALA A 109 -16.83 -11.68 -2.21
CA ALA A 109 -17.86 -12.10 -3.16
C ALA A 109 -18.20 -13.58 -3.03
N SER A 110 -17.22 -14.46 -2.81
CA SER A 110 -17.45 -15.90 -2.61
C SER A 110 -18.21 -16.21 -1.31
N VAL A 111 -17.94 -15.45 -0.24
CA VAL A 111 -18.65 -15.55 1.04
C VAL A 111 -20.09 -15.05 0.91
N VAL A 112 -20.29 -13.91 0.23
CA VAL A 112 -21.63 -13.33 -0.01
C VAL A 112 -22.46 -14.19 -0.97
N ALA A 113 -21.83 -14.85 -1.95
CA ALA A 113 -22.46 -15.78 -2.87
C ALA A 113 -22.81 -17.15 -2.22
N GLY A 114 -22.53 -17.32 -0.92
CA GLY A 114 -22.84 -18.56 -0.20
C GLY A 114 -21.98 -19.76 -0.61
N GLN A 115 -20.88 -19.54 -1.35
CA GLN A 115 -19.93 -20.60 -1.69
C GLN A 115 -19.04 -20.85 -0.48
N THR A 116 -19.51 -21.71 0.42
CA THR A 116 -18.63 -22.30 1.43
C THR A 116 -17.60 -23.15 0.67
N PRO A 117 -16.29 -22.97 0.89
CA PRO A 117 -15.31 -23.84 0.27
C PRO A 117 -15.59 -25.27 0.74
N SER A 118 -15.87 -26.16 -0.21
CA SER A 118 -16.05 -27.58 0.07
C SER A 118 -14.78 -28.12 0.70
N SER A 119 -14.84 -28.43 2.00
CA SER A 119 -13.80 -29.15 2.71
C SER A 119 -13.63 -30.54 2.09
N ASN A 120 -12.43 -30.84 1.61
CA ASN A 120 -11.90 -32.20 1.49
C ASN A 120 -10.67 -32.31 2.38
#